data_AF-A0AAD5M3T2-F1
#
_entry.id   AF-A0AAD5M3T2-F1
#
_cell.length_a   1.000
_cell.length_b   1.000
_cell.length_c   1.000
_cell.angle_alpha   90.00
_cell.angle_beta   90.00
_cell.angle_gamma   90.00
#
_symmetry.space_group_name_H-M   'P 1'
#
loop_
_entity.id
_entity.type
_entity.pdbx_description
1 polymer ?
#
loop_
_entity_poly.entity_id
_entity_poly.type
_entity_poly.pdbx_seq_one_letter_code
_entity_poly.pdbx_strand_id
1 'polypeptide(L)' 'QRICDFARWISGATLNYPENCLRGKDEDMAFISPNLECELISYTYAQFRDDIMRLATALRLHGWCYSASLRGND' A
#
# COMPACT_ATOMS: atom_id res chain seq x y z
N GLN A 1 10.75 -30.36 -12.77
CA GLN A 1 10.33 -29.35 -11.77
C GLN A 1 8.82 -29.28 -11.82
N ARG A 2 8.13 -29.66 -10.74
CA ARG A 2 6.66 -29.66 -10.73
C ARG A 2 6.19 -28.25 -10.35
N ILE A 3 5.06 -27.81 -10.89
CA ILE A 3 4.45 -26.51 -10.54
C ILE A 3 4.19 -26.40 -9.03
N CYS A 4 4.12 -27.53 -8.32
CA CYS A 4 3.92 -27.59 -6.87
C CYS A 4 5.14 -27.18 -6.03
N ASP A 5 6.33 -27.02 -6.63
CA ASP A 5 7.57 -26.72 -5.90
C ASP A 5 7.73 -25.19 -5.65
N PHE A 6 6.64 -24.50 -5.26
CA PHE A 6 6.69 -23.07 -4.94
C PHE A 6 7.40 -22.83 -3.61
N ALA A 7 8.40 -21.95 -3.64
CA ALA A 7 9.11 -21.55 -2.43
C ALA A 7 8.17 -20.79 -1.48
N ARG A 8 8.06 -21.29 -0.24
CA ARG A 8 7.28 -20.65 0.82
C ARG A 8 8.16 -19.64 1.55
N TRP A 9 8.19 -18.41 1.06
CA TRP A 9 8.98 -17.34 1.65
C TRP A 9 8.32 -16.80 2.92
N ILE A 10 9.09 -16.73 4.02
CA ILE A 10 8.75 -16.10 5.29
C ILE A 10 7.39 -16.54 5.86
N SER A 11 7.33 -17.82 6.24
CA SER A 11 6.11 -18.46 6.73
C SER A 11 5.69 -17.93 8.11
N GLY A 12 4.43 -17.54 8.25
CA GLY A 12 3.88 -17.08 9.53
C GLY A 12 4.13 -15.60 9.86
N ALA A 13 4.90 -14.88 9.04
CA ALA A 13 5.03 -13.44 9.18
C ALA A 13 3.82 -12.72 8.54
N THR A 14 3.42 -11.62 9.15
CA THR A 14 2.46 -10.67 8.57
C THR A 14 3.19 -9.37 8.24
N LEU A 15 2.77 -8.71 7.16
CA LEU A 15 3.26 -7.39 6.81
C LEU A 15 2.12 -6.56 6.23
N ASN A 16 2.21 -5.24 6.40
CA ASN A 16 1.37 -4.28 5.71
C ASN A 16 2.19 -3.61 4.61
N TYR A 17 1.82 -3.86 3.35
CA TYR A 17 2.60 -3.38 2.21
C TYR A 17 2.61 -1.84 2.12
N PRO A 18 1.46 -1.14 2.21
CA PRO A 18 1.44 0.33 2.29
C PRO A 18 2.30 0.90 3.43
N GLU A 19 2.26 0.30 4.62
CA GLU A 19 3.06 0.74 5.77
C GLU A 19 4.56 0.66 5.48
N ASN A 20 5.01 -0.38 4.77
CA ASN A 20 6.41 -0.49 4.36
C ASN A 20 6.80 0.57 3.32
N CYS A 21 5.91 0.90 2.39
CA CYS A 21 6.14 1.93 1.38
C CYS A 21 6.16 3.35 1.97
N LEU A 22 5.47 3.59 3.08
CA LEU A 22 5.26 4.92 3.67
C LEU A 22 6.23 5.25 4.81
N ARG A 23 7.43 4.65 4.86
CA ARG A 23 8.40 4.82 5.96
C ARG A 23 9.28 6.08 5.86
N GLY A 24 9.16 6.89 4.81
CA GLY A 24 9.94 8.13 4.65
C GLY A 24 9.54 9.22 5.67
N LYS A 25 10.43 10.19 5.91
CA LYS A 25 10.12 11.34 6.80
C LYS A 25 9.10 12.26 6.15
N ASP A 26 8.34 13.00 6.95
CA ASP A 26 7.25 13.86 6.46
C ASP A 26 7.69 14.85 5.39
N GLU A 27 8.87 15.44 5.56
CA GLU A 27 9.48 16.40 4.64
C GLU A 27 10.12 15.78 3.39
N ASP A 28 10.37 14.48 3.38
CA ASP A 28 10.98 13.80 2.24
C ASP A 28 9.99 13.73 1.07
N MET A 29 10.49 13.82 -0.17
CA MET A 29 9.69 13.58 -1.36
C MET A 29 9.37 12.08 -1.51
N ALA A 30 8.08 11.75 -1.59
CA ALA A 30 7.60 10.39 -1.82
C ALA A 30 7.55 10.04 -3.31
N PHE A 31 7.00 10.94 -4.13
CA PHE A 31 7.04 10.79 -5.58
C PHE A 31 6.98 12.15 -6.29
N ILE A 32 7.36 12.12 -7.56
CA ILE A 32 7.36 13.28 -8.44
C ILE A 32 6.50 12.90 -9.66
N SER A 33 5.50 13.71 -9.97
CA SER A 33 4.63 13.50 -11.12
C SER A 33 4.78 14.67 -12.10
N PRO A 34 5.17 14.43 -13.37
CA PRO A 34 4.99 15.43 -14.41
C PRO A 34 3.51 15.58 -14.74
N ASN A 35 3.07 16.80 -15.04
CA ASN A 35 1.74 17.06 -15.63
C ASN A 35 1.85 17.34 -17.14
N LEU A 36 0.70 17.50 -17.82
CA LEU A 36 0.64 17.80 -19.25
C LEU A 36 1.18 19.19 -19.61
N GLU A 37 1.34 20.06 -18.62
CA GLU A 37 1.87 21.42 -18.74
C GLU A 37 3.40 21.46 -18.51
N CYS A 38 4.05 20.28 -18.45
CA CYS A 38 5.47 20.11 -18.17
C CYS A 38 5.90 20.66 -16.80
N GLU A 39 4.97 20.81 -15.86
CA GLU A 39 5.28 21.17 -14.49
C GLU A 39 5.57 19.92 -13.66
N LEU A 40 6.52 20.09 -12.73
CA LEU A 40 6.92 19.05 -11.81
C LEU A 40 6.11 19.17 -10.53
N ILE A 41 5.19 18.24 -10.29
CA ILE A 41 4.44 18.17 -9.04
C ILE A 41 5.19 17.25 -8.09
N SER A 42 5.76 17.82 -7.02
CA SER A 42 6.39 17.05 -5.94
C SER A 42 5.38 16.72 -4.86
N TYR A 43 5.39 15.46 -4.40
CA TYR A 43 4.54 14.99 -3.31
C TYR A 43 5.40 14.56 -2.13
N THR A 44 5.17 15.12 -0.94
CA THR A 44 5.88 14.70 0.26
C THR A 44 5.26 13.44 0.86
N TYR A 45 6.02 12.72 1.68
CA TYR A 45 5.47 11.57 2.42
C TYR A 45 4.33 11.96 3.37
N ALA A 46 4.35 13.16 3.95
CA ALA A 46 3.23 13.65 4.76
C ALA A 46 1.94 13.76 3.94
N GLN A 47 2.01 14.41 2.78
CA GLN A 47 0.87 14.54 1.85
C GLN A 47 0.40 13.17 1.37
N PHE A 48 1.35 12.29 1.04
CA PHE A 48 1.02 10.96 0.55
C PHE A 48 0.32 10.09 1.61
N ARG A 49 0.79 10.13 2.86
CA ARG A 49 0.14 9.43 3.98
C ARG A 49 -1.28 9.92 4.21
N ASP A 50 -1.50 11.23 4.19
CA ASP A 50 -2.83 11.82 4.38
C ASP A 50 -3.81 11.34 3.30
N ASP A 51 -3.41 11.35 2.04
CA ASP A 51 -4.24 10.87 0.94
C ASP A 51 -4.55 9.38 1.00
N ILE A 52 -3.55 8.55 1.33
CA ILE A 52 -3.75 7.12 1.50
C ILE A 52 -4.72 6.84 2.65
N MET A 53 -4.63 7.58 3.76
CA MET A 53 -5.58 7.46 4.87
C MET A 53 -6.99 7.88 4.48
N ARG A 54 -7.15 8.98 3.73
CA ARG A 54 -8.45 9.43 3.22
C ARG A 54 -9.06 8.39 2.29
N LEU A 55 -8.29 7.88 1.34
CA LEU A 55 -8.72 6.83 0.41
C LEU A 55 -9.10 5.55 1.15
N ALA A 56 -8.26 5.07 2.07
CA ALA A 56 -8.54 3.87 2.85
C ALA A 56 -9.81 4.02 3.71
N THR A 57 -10.05 5.21 4.25
CA THR A 57 -11.26 5.52 5.01
C THR A 57 -12.49 5.50 4.11
N ALA A 58 -12.43 6.15 2.95
CA ALA A 58 -13.52 6.16 1.97
C ALA A 58 -13.87 4.74 1.50
N LEU A 59 -12.86 3.92 1.19
CA LEU A 59 -13.04 2.52 0.80
C LEU A 59 -13.78 1.73 1.89
N ARG A 60 -13.38 1.87 3.15
CA ARG A 60 -14.07 1.22 4.28
C ARG A 60 -15.52 1.65 4.41
N LEU A 61 -15.81 2.94 4.26
CA LEU A 61 -17.18 3.46 4.31
C LEU A 61 -18.08 2.90 3.20
N HIS A 62 -17.51 2.60 2.03
CA HIS A 62 -18.23 2.03 0.89
C HIS A 62 -18.27 0.49 0.90
N GLY A 63 -17.92 -0.15 2.01
CA GLY A 63 -18.00 -1.61 2.17
C GLY A 63 -16.82 -2.38 1.61
N TRP A 64 -15.76 -1.70 1.17
CA TRP A 64 -14.49 -2.33 0.80
C TRP A 64 -13.69 -2.58 2.07
N CYS A 65 -14.19 -3.48 2.92
CA CYS A 65 -13.42 -4.08 4.00
C CYS A 65 -12.62 -5.25 3.44
N TYR A 66 -11.34 -5.36 3.83
CA TYR A 66 -10.46 -6.47 3.48
C TYR A 66 -11.19 -7.81 3.55
N SER A 67 -10.96 -8.68 2.56
CA SER A 67 -11.36 -10.09 2.64
C SER A 67 -10.57 -10.80 3.75
N ALA A 68 -11.00 -10.60 5.00
CA ALA A 68 -10.57 -11.41 6.14
C ALA A 68 -11.22 -12.82 6.13
N SER A 69 -11.86 -13.22 5.01
CA SER A 69 -12.50 -14.51 4.83
C SER A 69 -11.64 -15.46 3.98
N LEU A 70 -10.44 -15.76 4.47
CA LEU A 70 -9.73 -17.02 4.19
C LEU A 70 -9.02 -17.50 5.46
N ARG A 71 -9.68 -17.36 6.63
CA ARG A 71 -9.40 -18.24 7.76
C ARG A 71 -10.18 -19.52 7.54
N GLY A 72 -9.45 -20.59 7.29
CA GLY A 72 -9.96 -21.89 6.89
C GLY A 72 -10.99 -22.48 7.85
N ASN A 73 -11.94 -23.21 7.25
CA ASN A 73 -12.49 -24.41 7.83
C ASN A 73 -11.81 -25.57 7.10
N ASP A 74 -10.73 -26.06 7.70
CA ASP A 74 -10.33 -27.47 7.60
C ASP A 74 -10.83 -28.15 8.89
#